data_AF-A0A831YHM3-F1
#
_entry.id   AF-A0A831YHM3-F1
#
_cell.length_a   1.000
_cell.length_b   1.000
_cell.length_c   1.000
_cell.angle_alpha   90.00
_cell.angle_beta   90.00
_cell.angle_gamma   90.00
#
_symmetry.space_group_name_H-M   'P 1'
#
loop_
_entity.id
_entity.type
_entity.pdbx_description
1 polymer ?
#
loop_
_entity_poly.entity_id
_entity_poly.type
_entity_poly.pdbx_seq_one_letter_code
_entity_poly.pdbx_strand_id
1 'polypeptide(L)' 'MLPSLLRQLDIRVVDGVAVEDVDIAVKWVLERGVNPGDAFISAAARRLNAVVNTMDRDWERLPEVKSVILP' A
#
# COMPACT_ATOMS: atom_id res chain seq x y z
N MET A 1 -17.15 -2.82 15.59
CA MET A 1 -17.84 -3.80 14.72
C MET A 1 -17.09 -4.10 13.42
N LEU A 2 -16.48 -3.11 12.76
CA LEU A 2 -15.76 -3.35 11.50
C LEU A 2 -14.52 -4.26 11.64
N PRO A 3 -13.60 -4.07 12.62
CA PRO A 3 -12.42 -4.94 12.73
C PRO A 3 -12.76 -6.40 13.03
N SER A 4 -13.82 -6.65 13.81
CA SER A 4 -14.29 -8.00 14.12
C SER A 4 -14.92 -8.68 12.91
N LEU A 5 -15.65 -7.94 12.07
CA LEU A 5 -16.23 -8.46 10.83
C LEU A 5 -15.15 -8.82 9.80
N LEU A 6 -14.12 -7.97 9.65
CA LEU A 6 -13.00 -8.23 8.74
C LEU A 6 -12.26 -9.52 9.13
N ARG A 7 -12.05 -9.77 10.43
CA ARG A 7 -11.46 -11.03 10.91
C ARG A 7 -12.33 -12.26 10.58
N GLN A 8 -13.65 -12.14 10.61
CA GLN A 8 -14.55 -13.25 10.23
C GLN A 8 -14.44 -13.60 8.74
N LEU A 9 -14.05 -12.63 7.91
CA LEU A 9 -13.79 -12.80 6.48
C LEU A 9 -12.32 -13.15 6.18
N ASP A 10 -11.52 -13.48 7.20
CA ASP A 10 -10.08 -13.71 7.11
C ASP A 10 -9.28 -12.51 6.56
N ILE A 11 -9.83 -11.30 6.70
CA ILE A 11 -9.17 -10.06 6.33
C ILE A 11 -8.40 -9.54 7.54
N ARG A 12 -7.08 -9.57 7.43
CA ARG A 12 -6.19 -8.94 8.41
C ARG A 12 -6.11 -7.44 8.15
N VAL A 13 -6.51 -6.65 9.15
CA VAL A 13 -6.22 -5.21 9.18
C VAL A 13 -4.75 -5.02 9.58
N VAL A 14 -4.00 -4.30 8.76
CA VAL A 14 -2.67 -3.82 9.11
C VAL A 14 -2.85 -2.53 9.89
N ASP A 15 -2.77 -2.63 11.21
CA ASP A 15 -2.82 -1.49 12.11
C ASP A 15 -1.38 -1.05 12.40
N GLY A 16 -1.00 0.12 11.89
CA GLY A 16 0.34 0.70 12.05
C GLY A 16 1.17 0.77 10.77
N VAL A 17 1.75 1.95 10.57
CA VAL A 17 2.76 2.26 9.56
C VAL A 17 4.10 2.32 10.28
N ALA A 18 5.12 1.62 9.75
CA ALA A 18 6.46 1.69 10.31
C ALA A 18 7.13 3.00 9.91
N VAL A 19 8.10 3.49 10.69
CA VAL A 19 8.80 4.76 10.34
C VAL A 19 9.46 4.64 8.97
N GLU A 20 9.98 3.48 8.63
CA GLU A 20 10.59 3.19 7.34
C GLU A 20 9.58 3.28 6.18
N ASP A 21 8.30 2.97 6.44
CA ASP A 21 7.24 3.13 5.45
C ASP A 21 6.97 4.62 5.16
N VAL A 22 7.07 5.47 6.20
CA VAL A 22 6.93 6.94 6.07
C VAL A 22 8.03 7.50 5.19
N ASP A 23 9.29 7.15 5.48
CA ASP A 23 10.44 7.67 4.74
C ASP A 23 10.38 7.29 3.26
N ILE A 24 10.02 6.04 2.97
CA ILE A 24 9.85 5.55 1.60
C ILE A 24 8.67 6.25 0.91
N ALA A 25 7.53 6.39 1.59
CA ALA A 25 6.35 7.02 1.03
C ALA A 25 6.61 8.49 0.68
N VAL A 26 7.21 9.25 1.61
CA VAL A 26 7.58 10.66 1.38
C VAL A 26 8.50 10.79 0.18
N LYS A 27 9.50 9.92 0.05
CA LYS A 27 10.39 9.90 -1.11
C LYS A 27 9.62 9.70 -2.42
N TRP A 28 8.70 8.74 -2.48
CA TRP A 28 7.90 8.50 -3.68
C TRP A 28 6.93 9.65 -4.00
N VAL A 29 6.35 10.29 -3.00
CA VAL A 29 5.51 11.48 -3.21
C VAL A 29 6.33 12.61 -3.84
N LEU A 30 7.48 12.94 -3.26
CA LEU A 30 8.28 14.08 -3.68
C LEU A 30 9.01 13.83 -5.01
N GLU A 31 9.58 12.65 -5.20
CA GLU A 31 10.44 12.35 -6.36
C GLU A 31 9.67 11.80 -7.56
N ARG A 32 8.53 11.13 -7.33
CA ARG A 32 7.78 10.42 -8.39
C ARG A 32 6.33 10.91 -8.55
N GLY A 33 5.90 11.84 -7.70
CA GLY A 33 4.55 12.42 -7.76
C GLY A 33 3.44 11.39 -7.54
N VAL A 34 3.70 10.35 -6.73
CA VAL A 34 2.68 9.37 -6.34
C VAL A 34 1.75 10.02 -5.31
N ASN A 35 0.45 9.70 -5.34
CA ASN A 35 -0.47 10.13 -4.31
C ASN A 35 0.02 9.69 -2.91
N PRO A 36 -0.05 10.54 -1.87
CA PRO A 36 0.42 10.17 -0.53
C PRO A 36 -0.20 8.88 0.03
N GLY A 37 -1.51 8.67 -0.13
CA GLY A 37 -2.17 7.46 0.34
C GLY A 37 -1.62 6.21 -0.34
N ASP A 38 -1.40 6.31 -1.65
CA ASP A 38 -0.88 5.23 -2.47
C ASP A 38 0.57 4.90 -2.15
N ALA A 39 1.37 5.92 -1.89
CA ALA A 39 2.75 5.77 -1.46
C ALA A 39 2.84 5.04 -0.10
N PHE A 40 1.98 5.39 0.85
CA PHE A 40 1.93 4.71 2.15
C PHE A 40 1.48 3.25 2.06
N ILE A 41 0.39 2.98 1.33
CA ILE A 41 -0.11 1.62 1.10
C ILE A 41 0.99 0.78 0.42
N SER A 42 1.64 1.35 -0.58
CA SER A 42 2.74 0.72 -1.31
C SER A 42 3.94 0.38 -0.43
N ALA A 43 4.32 1.28 0.46
CA ALA A 43 5.49 1.10 1.32
C ALA A 43 5.23 -0.04 2.32
N ALA A 44 4.06 -0.01 2.96
CA ALA A 44 3.61 -1.08 3.85
C ALA A 44 3.46 -2.42 3.10
N ALA A 45 2.87 -2.42 1.90
CA ALA A 45 2.73 -3.63 1.08
C ALA A 45 4.09 -4.24 0.72
N ARG A 46 5.06 -3.41 0.34
CA ARG A 46 6.43 -3.85 0.05
C ARG A 46 7.09 -4.47 1.28
N ARG A 47 7.02 -3.83 2.44
CA ARG A 47 7.57 -4.34 3.71
C ARG A 47 6.94 -5.68 4.12
N LEU A 48 5.63 -5.81 3.91
CA LEU A 48 4.88 -7.03 4.22
C LEU A 48 4.99 -8.10 3.12
N ASN A 49 5.72 -7.82 2.03
CA ASN A 49 5.79 -8.67 0.83
C ASN A 49 4.40 -9.05 0.28
N ALA A 50 3.46 -8.10 0.36
CA ALA A 50 2.09 -8.24 -0.10
C ALA A 50 1.93 -7.80 -1.56
N VAL A 51 0.81 -8.19 -2.17
CA VAL A 51 0.39 -7.73 -3.50
C VAL A 51 -0.74 -6.71 -3.32
N VAL A 52 -0.60 -5.55 -3.97
CA VAL A 52 -1.66 -4.53 -4.01
C VAL A 52 -2.61 -4.86 -5.16
N ASN A 53 -3.89 -5.12 -4.85
CA ASN A 53 -4.95 -5.19 -5.85
C ASN A 53 -5.60 -3.81 -5.94
N THR A 54 -5.63 -3.21 -7.13
CA THR A 54 -6.11 -1.84 -7.33
C THR A 54 -6.78 -1.68 -8.69
N MET A 55 -7.66 -0.69 -8.83
CA MET A 55 -8.14 -0.20 -10.14
C MET A 55 -7.39 1.06 -10.58
N ASP A 56 -6.48 1.56 -9.74
CA ASP A 56 -5.66 2.74 -9.99
C ASP A 56 -4.35 2.35 -10.68
N ARG A 57 -3.96 3.12 -11.69
CA ARG A 57 -2.74 2.90 -12.46
C ARG A 57 -1.53 3.66 -11.91
N ASP A 58 -1.67 4.42 -10.82
CA ASP A 58 -0.53 5.12 -10.20
C ASP A 58 0.55 4.15 -9.69
N TRP A 59 0.20 2.88 -9.46
CA TRP A 59 1.16 1.82 -9.12
C TRP A 59 2.11 1.45 -10.25
N GLU A 60 1.83 1.84 -11.49
CA GLU A 60 2.77 1.71 -12.61
C GLU A 60 4.04 2.56 -12.39
N ARG A 61 3.98 3.60 -11.54
CA ARG A 61 5.12 4.45 -11.17
C ARG A 61 6.02 3.81 -10.10
N LEU A 62 5.60 2.67 -9.54
CA LEU A 62 6.24 1.98 -8.41
C LEU A 62 6.58 0.53 -8.79
N PRO A 63 7.56 0.29 -9.70
CA PRO A 63 7.90 -1.06 -10.15
C PRO A 63 8.42 -1.98 -9.04
N GLU A 64 8.88 -1.42 -7.91
CA GLU A 64 9.30 -2.17 -6.73
C GLU A 64 8.14 -2.71 -5.88
N VAL A 65 6.89 -2.37 -6.20
CA VAL A 65 5.69 -2.81 -5.47
C VAL A 65 4.97 -3.85 -6.32
N LYS A 66 4.76 -5.04 -5.74
CA LYS A 66 3.95 -6.08 -6.38
C LYS A 66 2.50 -5.59 -6.44
N SER A 67 1.98 -5.40 -7.64
CA SER A 67 0.61 -4.92 -7.85
C SER A 67 -0.08 -5.67 -8.98
N VAL A 68 -1.41 -5.75 -8.87
CA VAL A 68 -2.32 -6.24 -9.91
C VAL A 68 -3.34 -5.13 -10.15
N ILE A 69 -3.34 -4.60 -11.37
CA ILE A 69 -4.33 -3.64 -11.82
C ILE A 69 -5.52 -4.43 -12.35
N LEU A 70 -6.64 -4.33 -11.65
CA LEU A 70 -7.89 -4.98 -11.99
C LEU A 70 -8.57 -4.24 -13.16
N PRO A 71 -9.29 -4.97 -14.03
CA PRO A 71 -9.98 -4.40 -15.19
C PRO A 71 -11.13 -3.46 -14.82
#